data_AF-A0A552UHA0-F1
#
_entry.id   AF-A0A552UHA0-F1
#
_cell.length_a   1.000
_cell.length_b   1.000
_cell.length_c   1.000
_cell.angle_alpha   90.00
_cell.angle_beta   90.00
_cell.angle_gamma   90.00
#
_symmetry.space_group_name_H-M   'P 1'
#
loop_
_entity.id
_entity.type
_entity.pdbx_description
1 polymer ?
#
loop_
_entity_poly.entity_id
_entity_poly.type
_entity_poly.pdbx_seq_one_letter_code
_entity_poly.pdbx_strand_id
1 'polypeptide(L)'
;MRWAVGIAVALIAGSSAYASTAAPRAIVPDPGDELDPQVVPADLAVIARARQLLDTEARWNRADNRQCPAAAQKFSLYCALQQAQVDVLGKAAHRGAALQQVRFVIDGLTADRQYQHRLMDYNNDPRTSFADIGSVLDRAEQRLRVRLAAQPQR
;
A
#
# COMPACT_ATOMS: atom_id res chain seq x y z
N MET A 1 4.54 -27.25 73.43
CA MET A 1 4.14 -28.69 73.30
C MET A 1 3.31 -28.82 72.04
N ARG A 2 3.55 -29.93 71.32
CA ARG A 2 2.92 -30.45 70.08
C ARG A 2 1.36 -30.48 70.24
N TRP A 3 0.49 -30.37 69.22
CA TRP A 3 0.26 -31.22 68.04
C TRP A 3 -0.75 -30.59 67.05
N ALA A 4 -0.76 -31.12 65.83
CA ALA A 4 -1.60 -30.86 64.63
C ALA A 4 -3.13 -31.03 64.88
N VAL A 5 -4.05 -30.62 63.99
CA VAL A 5 -4.54 -31.24 62.73
C VAL A 5 -5.63 -30.25 62.21
N GLY A 6 -5.72 -29.76 60.97
CA GLY A 6 -5.93 -30.45 59.70
C GLY A 6 -7.45 -30.60 59.40
N ILE A 7 -7.98 -29.90 58.39
CA ILE A 7 -8.98 -30.39 57.39
C ILE A 7 -9.27 -29.24 56.41
N ALA A 8 -9.10 -29.56 55.13
CA ALA A 8 -9.43 -28.75 53.97
C ALA A 8 -10.88 -29.03 53.52
N VAL A 9 -11.57 -28.01 52.99
CA VAL A 9 -12.58 -28.22 51.95
C VAL A 9 -12.43 -27.10 50.93
N ALA A 10 -12.03 -27.51 49.72
CA ALA A 10 -12.06 -26.69 48.53
C ALA A 10 -13.52 -26.57 48.03
N LEU A 11 -13.93 -25.37 47.64
CA LEU A 11 -15.02 -25.19 46.68
C LEU A 11 -14.52 -24.36 45.51
N ILE A 12 -14.66 -24.97 44.35
CA ILE A 12 -14.06 -24.61 43.07
C ILE A 12 -14.86 -23.44 42.51
N ALA A 13 -14.28 -22.24 42.51
CA ALA A 13 -14.79 -21.14 41.71
C ALA A 13 -14.40 -21.38 40.24
N GLY A 14 -15.29 -22.03 39.50
CA GLY A 14 -15.17 -22.20 38.06
C GLY A 14 -15.14 -20.83 37.37
N SER A 15 -13.95 -20.35 37.08
CA SER A 15 -13.75 -19.19 36.22
C SER A 15 -13.75 -19.69 34.79
N SER A 16 -14.92 -19.66 34.14
CA SER A 16 -15.01 -19.82 32.70
C SER A 16 -14.30 -18.64 32.04
N ALA A 17 -13.01 -18.82 31.74
CA ALA A 17 -12.30 -17.95 30.83
C ALA A 17 -12.95 -18.12 29.45
N TYR A 18 -13.83 -17.20 29.07
CA TYR A 18 -14.22 -17.03 27.68
C TYR A 18 -12.97 -16.58 26.91
N ALA A 19 -12.23 -17.55 26.37
CA ALA A 19 -11.26 -17.28 25.33
C ALA A 19 -12.04 -16.79 24.11
N SER A 20 -12.18 -15.48 23.98
CA SER A 20 -12.75 -14.87 22.79
C SER A 20 -11.73 -15.01 21.66
N THR A 21 -11.83 -16.10 20.90
CA THR A 21 -11.11 -16.26 19.64
C THR A 21 -11.68 -15.25 18.65
N ALA A 22 -11.13 -14.03 18.64
CA ALA A 22 -11.39 -13.11 17.55
C ALA A 22 -10.85 -13.74 16.26
N ALA A 23 -11.75 -14.12 15.35
CA ALA A 23 -11.37 -14.57 14.03
C ALA A 23 -10.52 -13.48 13.34
N PRO A 24 -9.50 -13.84 12.54
CA PRO A 24 -8.75 -12.85 11.77
C PRO A 24 -9.74 -12.05 10.90
N ARG A 25 -9.70 -10.73 11.01
CA ARG A 25 -10.51 -9.86 10.14
C ARG A 25 -10.15 -10.16 8.70
N ALA A 26 -11.16 -10.51 7.90
CA ALA A 26 -11.01 -10.56 6.45
C ALA A 26 -10.48 -9.20 5.97
N ILE A 27 -9.49 -9.22 5.10
CA ILE A 27 -8.99 -8.02 4.43
C ILE A 27 -10.07 -7.56 3.48
N VAL A 28 -10.80 -6.51 3.84
CA VAL A 28 -11.77 -5.88 2.95
C VAL A 28 -11.09 -4.64 2.38
N PRO A 29 -10.83 -4.58 1.06
CA PRO A 29 -10.31 -3.38 0.42
C PRO A 29 -11.25 -2.18 0.69
N ASP A 30 -10.68 -0.99 0.86
CA ASP A 30 -11.48 0.25 0.89
C ASP A 30 -12.26 0.35 -0.45
N PRO A 31 -13.58 0.61 -0.44
CA PRO A 31 -14.36 0.73 -1.69
C PRO A 31 -13.78 1.72 -2.70
N GLY A 32 -13.10 2.77 -2.24
CA GLY A 32 -12.46 3.74 -3.14
C GLY A 32 -11.20 3.20 -3.81
N ASP A 33 -10.62 2.14 -3.27
CA ASP A 33 -9.39 1.50 -3.74
C ASP A 33 -9.65 0.70 -5.03
N GLU A 34 -10.90 0.37 -5.33
CA GLU A 34 -11.38 -0.29 -6.55
C GLU A 34 -11.83 0.69 -7.65
N LEU A 35 -11.95 2.00 -7.34
CA LEU A 35 -12.34 2.98 -8.36
C LEU A 35 -11.30 3.05 -9.46
N ASP A 36 -11.74 3.00 -10.73
CA ASP A 36 -10.88 3.20 -11.88
C ASP A 36 -11.24 4.51 -12.60
N PRO A 37 -10.62 5.65 -12.22
CA PRO A 37 -10.95 6.95 -12.79
C PRO A 37 -10.62 7.02 -14.29
N GLN A 38 -11.23 7.98 -14.98
CA GLN A 38 -10.88 8.30 -16.36
C GLN A 38 -9.40 8.71 -16.43
N VAL A 39 -8.68 8.13 -17.38
CA VAL A 39 -7.27 8.48 -17.66
C VAL A 39 -7.23 9.70 -18.56
N VAL A 40 -6.33 10.63 -18.27
CA VAL A 40 -6.01 11.78 -19.13
C VAL A 40 -4.52 11.78 -19.47
N PRO A 41 -4.07 12.48 -20.54
CA PRO A 41 -2.66 12.51 -20.92
C PRO A 41 -1.70 12.93 -19.78
N ALA A 42 -2.16 13.78 -18.86
CA ALA A 42 -1.38 14.22 -17.71
C ALA A 42 -1.01 13.07 -16.74
N ASP A 43 -1.77 11.96 -16.70
CA ASP A 43 -1.43 10.79 -15.89
C ASP A 43 -0.11 10.13 -16.34
N LEU A 44 0.20 10.16 -17.66
CA LEU A 44 1.49 9.69 -18.15
C LEU A 44 2.64 10.58 -17.66
N ALA A 45 2.43 11.90 -17.61
CA ALA A 45 3.41 12.82 -17.07
C ALA A 45 3.64 12.61 -15.57
N VAL A 46 2.59 12.25 -14.81
CA VAL A 46 2.73 11.85 -13.39
C VAL A 46 3.61 10.61 -13.25
N ILE A 47 3.38 9.55 -14.03
CA ILE A 47 4.24 8.35 -13.96
C ILE A 47 5.68 8.67 -14.35
N ALA A 48 5.88 9.43 -15.44
CA ALA A 48 7.21 9.86 -15.86
C ALA A 48 7.93 10.67 -14.77
N ARG A 49 7.23 11.57 -14.10
CA ARG A 49 7.79 12.36 -12.99
C ARG A 49 8.11 11.49 -11.77
N ALA A 50 7.26 10.53 -11.42
CA ALA A 50 7.54 9.60 -10.32
C ALA A 50 8.82 8.78 -10.58
N ARG A 51 9.07 8.36 -11.83
CA ARG A 51 10.31 7.69 -12.23
C ARG A 51 11.55 8.57 -12.09
N GLN A 52 11.43 9.87 -12.34
CA GLN A 52 12.54 10.81 -12.11
C GLN A 52 12.85 10.99 -10.62
N LEU A 53 11.83 10.96 -9.77
CA LEU A 53 12.01 11.02 -8.31
C LEU A 53 12.62 9.71 -7.76
N LEU A 54 12.38 8.60 -8.44
CA LEU A 54 12.89 7.25 -8.16
C LEU A 54 13.88 6.79 -9.24
N ASP A 55 14.79 7.65 -9.67
CA ASP A 55 15.74 7.36 -10.76
C ASP A 55 16.87 6.41 -10.37
N THR A 56 17.14 6.29 -9.06
CA THR A 56 18.25 5.55 -8.48
C THR A 56 17.84 4.92 -7.15
N GLU A 57 18.44 3.78 -6.83
CA GLU A 57 18.17 3.07 -5.57
C GLU A 57 18.48 3.95 -4.34
N ALA A 58 19.49 4.82 -4.44
CA ALA A 58 19.85 5.76 -3.37
C ALA A 58 18.72 6.75 -3.01
N ARG A 59 17.83 7.05 -3.96
CA ARG A 59 16.66 7.93 -3.78
C ARG A 59 15.40 7.17 -3.35
N TRP A 60 15.44 5.85 -3.32
CA TRP A 60 14.31 5.05 -2.87
C TRP A 60 14.29 4.93 -1.34
N ASN A 61 13.15 5.28 -0.75
CA ASN A 61 12.83 4.99 0.65
C ASN A 61 12.02 3.70 0.74
N ARG A 62 12.63 2.66 1.28
CA ARG A 62 12.00 1.34 1.50
C ARG A 62 11.23 1.21 2.82
N ALA A 63 11.20 2.27 3.62
CA ALA A 63 10.46 2.34 4.88
C ALA A 63 9.34 3.38 4.75
N ASP A 64 8.35 3.07 3.91
CA ASP A 64 7.18 3.90 3.70
C ASP A 64 6.26 3.85 4.93
N ASN A 65 5.96 5.00 5.50
CA ASN A 65 4.99 5.20 6.58
C ASN A 65 3.85 6.14 6.14
N ARG A 66 3.74 6.40 4.84
CA ARG A 66 2.81 7.30 4.16
C ARG A 66 2.90 8.77 4.57
N GLN A 67 4.01 9.15 5.20
CA GLN A 67 4.33 10.55 5.46
C GLN A 67 5.28 11.04 4.37
N CYS A 68 4.80 12.00 3.57
CA CYS A 68 5.53 12.52 2.42
C CYS A 68 5.95 13.98 2.68
N PRO A 69 7.09 14.21 3.35
CA PRO A 69 7.54 15.56 3.66
C PRO A 69 7.96 16.29 2.39
N ALA A 70 7.63 17.57 2.29
CA ALA A 70 7.88 18.38 1.09
C ALA A 70 9.38 18.49 0.72
N ALA A 71 10.28 18.40 1.71
CA ALA A 71 11.73 18.45 1.51
C ALA A 71 12.40 17.06 1.45
N ALA A 72 11.64 16.00 1.19
CA ALA A 72 12.20 14.65 1.02
C ALA A 72 13.27 14.60 -0.07
N GLN A 73 14.40 13.98 0.24
CA GLN A 73 15.42 13.62 -0.76
C GLN A 73 15.32 12.16 -1.20
N LYS A 74 14.62 11.34 -0.41
CA LYS A 74 14.27 9.96 -0.73
C LYS A 74 12.77 9.78 -0.70
N PHE A 75 12.24 9.02 -1.64
CA PHE A 75 10.81 8.82 -1.83
C PHE A 75 10.47 7.33 -1.74
N SER A 76 9.37 6.98 -1.07
CA SER A 76 8.72 5.70 -1.29
C SER A 76 7.95 5.73 -2.61
N LEU A 77 7.47 4.59 -3.09
CA LEU A 77 6.58 4.53 -4.24
C LEU A 77 5.34 5.42 -4.07
N TYR A 78 4.70 5.39 -2.90
CA TYR A 78 3.54 6.24 -2.62
C TYR A 78 3.89 7.73 -2.65
N CYS A 79 4.96 8.13 -1.95
CA CYS A 79 5.35 9.54 -1.87
C CYS A 79 5.88 10.08 -3.21
N ALA A 80 6.56 9.27 -4.01
CA ALA A 80 6.99 9.67 -5.35
C ALA A 80 5.77 9.96 -6.24
N LEU A 81 4.76 9.10 -6.22
CA LEU A 81 3.53 9.31 -6.99
C LEU A 81 2.73 10.51 -6.49
N GLN A 82 2.64 10.71 -5.18
CA GLN A 82 1.96 11.87 -4.60
C GLN A 82 2.67 13.17 -4.99
N GLN A 83 4.00 13.22 -4.85
CA GLN A 83 4.80 14.39 -5.22
C GLN A 83 4.71 14.63 -6.73
N ALA A 84 4.75 13.58 -7.55
CA ALA A 84 4.60 13.72 -9.00
C ALA A 84 3.24 14.31 -9.40
N GLN A 85 2.16 13.98 -8.71
CA GLN A 85 0.86 14.62 -8.92
C GLN A 85 0.90 16.11 -8.55
N VAL A 86 1.54 16.48 -7.44
CA VAL A 86 1.73 17.88 -7.06
C VAL A 86 2.52 18.62 -8.13
N ASP A 87 3.64 18.05 -8.59
CA ASP A 87 4.53 18.67 -9.57
C ASP A 87 3.85 18.88 -10.94
N VAL A 88 3.00 17.94 -11.37
CA VAL A 88 2.38 17.96 -12.71
C VAL A 88 1.00 18.62 -12.71
N LEU A 89 0.20 18.40 -11.66
CA LEU A 89 -1.22 18.79 -11.59
C LEU A 89 -1.48 19.92 -10.58
N GLY A 90 -0.47 20.33 -9.81
CA GLY A 90 -0.59 21.33 -8.74
C GLY A 90 -1.25 20.81 -7.46
N LYS A 91 -1.70 19.54 -7.43
CA LYS A 91 -2.35 18.93 -6.26
C LYS A 91 -2.19 17.41 -6.25
N ALA A 92 -2.13 16.85 -5.04
CA ALA A 92 -2.22 15.40 -4.83
C ALA A 92 -3.66 14.91 -4.98
N ALA A 93 -3.83 13.74 -5.58
CA ALA A 93 -5.12 13.04 -5.63
C ALA A 93 -4.89 11.58 -5.26
N HIS A 94 -5.23 11.20 -4.03
CA HIS A 94 -5.00 9.84 -3.50
C HIS A 94 -5.56 8.74 -4.42
N ARG A 95 -6.67 9.03 -5.10
CA ARG A 95 -7.38 8.14 -6.02
C ARG A 95 -7.31 8.61 -7.49
N GLY A 96 -6.30 9.40 -7.85
CA GLY A 96 -6.06 9.78 -9.24
C GLY A 96 -5.67 8.58 -10.11
N ALA A 97 -5.95 8.64 -11.42
CA ALA A 97 -5.84 7.49 -12.30
C ALA A 97 -4.42 6.92 -12.37
N ALA A 98 -3.37 7.77 -12.45
CA ALA A 98 -1.98 7.31 -12.38
C ALA A 98 -1.70 6.43 -11.14
N LEU A 99 -2.08 6.91 -9.95
CA LEU A 99 -1.82 6.25 -8.68
C LEU A 99 -2.64 4.96 -8.52
N GLN A 100 -3.89 4.94 -9.02
CA GLN A 100 -4.72 3.73 -9.08
C GLN A 100 -4.16 2.67 -10.04
N GLN A 101 -3.63 3.05 -11.21
CA GLN A 101 -3.01 2.08 -12.11
C GLN A 101 -1.82 1.37 -11.48
N VAL A 102 -1.02 2.08 -10.67
CA VAL A 102 0.07 1.43 -9.91
C VAL A 102 -0.48 0.41 -8.92
N ARG A 103 -1.58 0.71 -8.20
CA ARG A 103 -2.24 -0.24 -7.30
C ARG A 103 -2.72 -1.50 -8.04
N PHE A 104 -3.38 -1.34 -9.17
CA PHE A 104 -3.88 -2.48 -9.95
C PHE A 104 -2.75 -3.34 -10.54
N VAL A 105 -1.62 -2.74 -10.91
CA VAL A 105 -0.43 -3.49 -11.31
C VAL A 105 0.09 -4.31 -10.14
N ILE A 106 0.20 -3.72 -8.95
CA ILE A 106 0.66 -4.43 -7.75
C ILE A 106 -0.27 -5.61 -7.43
N ASP A 107 -1.59 -5.40 -7.43
CA ASP A 107 -2.56 -6.47 -7.19
C ASP A 107 -2.36 -7.66 -8.13
N GLY A 108 -2.14 -7.39 -9.42
CA GLY A 108 -1.88 -8.44 -10.41
C GLY A 108 -0.56 -9.18 -10.21
N LEU A 109 0.45 -8.53 -9.61
CA LEU A 109 1.76 -9.13 -9.33
C LEU A 109 1.80 -9.87 -7.99
N THR A 110 0.90 -9.53 -7.07
CA THR A 110 0.99 -9.95 -5.67
C THR A 110 -0.33 -10.51 -5.15
N ALA A 111 -1.09 -11.22 -5.99
CA ALA A 111 -2.38 -11.81 -5.61
C ALA A 111 -2.29 -12.75 -4.39
N ASP A 112 -1.13 -13.37 -4.17
CA ASP A 112 -0.83 -14.21 -3.00
C ASP A 112 -0.41 -13.40 -1.75
N ARG A 113 -0.05 -12.13 -1.93
CA ARG A 113 0.42 -11.23 -0.86
C ARG A 113 -0.74 -10.36 -0.42
N GLN A 114 -1.26 -10.67 0.76
CA GLN A 114 -2.43 -10.06 1.40
C GLN A 114 -2.15 -8.61 1.89
N TYR A 115 -1.85 -7.70 0.97
CA TYR A 115 -1.53 -6.30 1.28
C TYR A 115 -2.79 -5.49 1.64
N GLN A 116 -2.68 -4.69 2.69
CA GLN A 116 -3.72 -3.77 3.18
C GLN A 116 -3.58 -2.38 2.54
N HIS A 117 -2.33 -1.96 2.33
CA HIS A 117 -1.97 -0.68 1.77
C HIS A 117 -1.02 -0.93 0.60
N ARG A 118 -1.56 -1.49 -0.49
CA ARG A 118 -0.87 -1.94 -1.71
C ARG A 118 0.46 -1.24 -2.01
N LEU A 119 0.46 0.10 -2.15
CA LEU A 119 1.68 0.86 -2.48
C LEU A 119 2.73 0.85 -1.36
N MET A 120 2.30 1.03 -0.11
CA MET A 120 3.17 1.03 1.07
C MET A 120 3.70 -0.37 1.32
N ASP A 121 2.82 -1.38 1.34
CA ASP A 121 3.18 -2.75 1.66
C ASP A 121 4.08 -3.35 0.58
N TYR A 122 3.76 -3.13 -0.70
CA TYR A 122 4.64 -3.54 -1.80
C TYR A 122 6.02 -2.86 -1.72
N ASN A 123 6.05 -1.55 -1.43
CA ASN A 123 7.30 -0.81 -1.26
C ASN A 123 8.16 -1.36 -0.12
N ASN A 124 7.52 -1.78 0.98
CA ASN A 124 8.20 -2.22 2.20
C ASN A 124 8.50 -3.72 2.23
N ASP A 125 7.87 -4.53 1.37
CA ASP A 125 8.04 -5.98 1.37
C ASP A 125 9.52 -6.35 1.15
N PRO A 126 10.14 -7.17 2.02
CA PRO A 126 11.52 -7.65 1.86
C PRO A 126 11.81 -8.31 0.52
N ARG A 127 10.80 -8.81 -0.18
CA ARG A 127 10.91 -9.42 -1.51
C ARG A 127 10.90 -8.42 -2.67
N THR A 128 10.56 -7.15 -2.43
CA THR A 128 10.54 -6.11 -3.48
C THR A 128 11.92 -5.48 -3.64
N SER A 129 12.48 -5.55 -4.84
CA SER A 129 13.72 -4.86 -5.19
C SER A 129 13.47 -3.49 -5.80
N PHE A 130 14.51 -2.65 -5.91
CA PHE A 130 14.40 -1.38 -6.60
C PHE A 130 14.02 -1.54 -8.08
N ALA A 131 14.51 -2.61 -8.74
CA ALA A 131 14.14 -2.93 -10.11
C ALA A 131 12.63 -3.23 -10.24
N ASP A 132 12.04 -3.88 -9.25
CA ASP A 132 10.60 -4.17 -9.23
C ASP A 132 9.76 -2.88 -9.12
N ILE A 133 10.21 -1.89 -8.34
CA ILE A 133 9.59 -0.55 -8.27
C ILE A 133 9.56 0.10 -9.66
N GLY A 134 10.69 0.06 -10.38
CA GLY A 134 10.77 0.53 -11.76
C GLY A 134 9.80 -0.20 -12.69
N SER A 135 9.79 -1.54 -12.63
CA SER A 135 8.92 -2.39 -13.46
C SER A 135 7.43 -2.11 -13.23
N VAL A 136 7.03 -1.84 -11.98
CA VAL A 136 5.63 -1.49 -11.66
C VAL A 136 5.24 -0.16 -12.30
N LEU A 137 6.12 0.86 -12.27
CA LEU A 137 5.88 2.13 -12.93
C LEU A 137 5.82 1.97 -14.47
N ASP A 138 6.71 1.17 -15.06
CA ASP A 138 6.68 0.84 -16.49
C ASP A 138 5.35 0.21 -16.90
N ARG A 139 4.88 -0.79 -16.15
CA ARG A 139 3.62 -1.49 -16.42
C ARG A 139 2.42 -0.57 -16.25
N ALA A 140 2.43 0.31 -15.25
CA ALA A 140 1.38 1.31 -15.06
C ALA A 140 1.33 2.29 -16.24
N GLU A 141 2.48 2.75 -16.73
CA GLU A 141 2.59 3.59 -17.92
C GLU A 141 2.00 2.91 -19.17
N GLN A 142 2.32 1.63 -19.40
CA GLN A 142 1.77 0.84 -20.50
C GLN A 142 0.24 0.73 -20.41
N ARG A 143 -0.31 0.45 -19.22
CA ARG A 143 -1.76 0.40 -19.01
C ARG A 143 -2.43 1.74 -19.29
N LEU A 144 -1.85 2.85 -18.83
CA LEU A 144 -2.35 4.19 -19.11
C LEU A 144 -2.39 4.48 -20.62
N ARG A 145 -1.33 4.12 -21.37
CA ARG A 145 -1.30 4.28 -22.83
C ARG A 145 -2.41 3.50 -23.52
N VAL A 146 -2.60 2.23 -23.16
CA VAL A 146 -3.67 1.39 -23.72
C VAL A 146 -5.04 2.01 -23.43
N ARG A 147 -5.28 2.45 -22.19
CA ARG A 147 -6.55 3.08 -21.80
C ARG A 147 -6.79 4.40 -22.51
N LEU A 148 -5.77 5.22 -22.74
CA LEU A 148 -5.89 6.45 -23.52
C LEU A 148 -6.23 6.18 -24.98
N ALA A 149 -5.59 5.18 -25.60
CA ALA A 149 -5.87 4.80 -26.98
C ALA A 149 -7.27 4.19 -27.18
N ALA A 150 -7.81 3.53 -26.15
CA ALA A 150 -9.14 2.94 -26.17
C ALA A 150 -10.28 3.93 -25.86
N GLN A 151 -9.97 5.16 -25.43
CA GLN A 151 -11.00 6.16 -25.17
C GLN A 151 -11.58 6.70 -26.48
N PRO A 152 -12.91 6.93 -26.54
CA PRO A 152 -13.50 7.63 -27.67
C PRO A 152 -12.85 9.01 -27.83
N GLN A 153 -12.36 9.31 -29.03
CA GLN A 153 -11.93 10.66 -29.38
C GLN A 153 -13.17 11.56 -29.31
N ARG A 154 -13.15 12.53 -28.39
CA ARG A 154 -14.19 13.55 -28.28
C ARG A 154 -13.91 14.71 -29.21
#